data_AF-A0A7X5SCN2-F1
#
_entry.id   AF-A0A7X5SCN2-F1
#
_cell.length_a   1.000
_cell.length_b   1.000
_cell.length_c   1.000
_cell.angle_alpha   90.00
_cell.angle_beta   90.00
_cell.angle_gamma   90.00
#
_symmetry.space_group_name_H-M   'P 1'
#
loop_
_entity.id
_entity.type
_entity.pdbx_description
1 polymer ?
#
loop_
_entity_poly.entity_id
_entity_poly.type
_entity_poly.pdbx_seq_one_letter_code
_entity_poly.pdbx_strand_id
1 'polypeptide(L)' 'AMAIKEIEKTTNHDVKAVEYWIKGKFDARPELLAAAEFVHFACTSEDINNTSHALQLRAGRDSVLLPALTGITAKLREMA' A
#
# COMPACT_ATOMS: atom_id res chain seq x y z
N ALA A 1 -6.23 1.11 -9.48
CA ALA A 1 -6.42 -0.28 -9.04
C ALA A 1 -6.76 -1.26 -10.18
N MET A 2 -7.46 -0.86 -11.24
CA MET A 2 -7.83 -1.81 -12.31
C MET A 2 -6.61 -2.39 -13.07
N ALA A 3 -5.60 -1.58 -13.39
CA ALA A 3 -4.41 -2.01 -14.16
C ALA A 3 -3.63 -3.16 -13.49
N ILE A 4 -3.02 -2.95 -12.32
CA ILE A 4 -3.41 -3.69 -11.10
C ILE A 4 -3.92 -5.13 -11.29
N LYS A 5 -5.24 -5.23 -11.09
CA LYS A 5 -6.01 -6.47 -11.16
C LYS A 5 -5.98 -7.14 -12.54
N GLU A 6 -5.84 -6.41 -13.64
CA GLU A 6 -5.69 -7.04 -14.97
C GLU A 6 -4.37 -7.82 -15.08
N ILE A 7 -3.28 -7.28 -14.54
CA ILE A 7 -1.99 -7.99 -14.48
C ILE A 7 -2.10 -9.20 -13.54
N GLU A 8 -2.80 -9.04 -12.42
CA GLU A 8 -3.03 -10.11 -11.44
C GLU A 8 -3.75 -11.33 -12.03
N LYS A 9 -4.66 -11.13 -13.00
CA LYS A 9 -5.29 -12.25 -13.72
C LYS A 9 -4.28 -13.14 -14.44
N THR A 10 -3.17 -12.58 -14.90
CA THR A 10 -2.09 -13.31 -15.58
C THR A 10 -1.08 -13.88 -14.59
N THR A 11 -0.68 -13.10 -13.57
CA THR A 11 0.33 -13.55 -12.59
C THR A 11 -0.22 -14.49 -11.54
N ASN A 12 -1.53 -14.45 -11.29
CA ASN A 12 -2.22 -15.09 -10.16
C ASN A 12 -1.57 -14.78 -8.80
N HIS A 13 -0.95 -13.60 -8.68
CA HIS A 13 -0.26 -13.12 -7.49
C HIS A 13 -0.29 -11.58 -7.47
N ASP A 14 -0.88 -11.05 -6.41
CA ASP A 14 -1.10 -9.62 -6.17
C ASP A 14 0.18 -8.78 -6.08
N VAL A 15 1.14 -9.13 -5.21
CA VAL A 15 2.41 -8.40 -5.06
C VAL A 15 3.21 -8.45 -6.35
N LYS A 16 3.22 -9.59 -7.04
CA LYS A 16 3.87 -9.70 -8.35
C LYS A 16 3.20 -8.83 -9.42
N ALA A 17 1.87 -8.68 -9.37
CA ALA A 17 1.16 -7.78 -10.26
C ALA A 17 1.53 -6.31 -10.01
N VAL A 18 1.73 -5.92 -8.75
CA VAL A 18 2.24 -4.58 -8.39
C VAL A 18 3.67 -4.38 -8.92
N GLU A 19 4.54 -5.38 -8.81
CA GLU A 19 5.92 -5.32 -9.34
C GLU A 19 5.91 -5.03 -10.86
N TYR A 20 5.17 -5.82 -11.64
CA TYR A 20 5.05 -5.60 -13.09
C TYR A 20 4.43 -4.25 -13.42
N TRP A 21 3.42 -3.83 -12.65
CA TRP A 21 2.82 -2.53 -12.84
C TRP A 21 3.84 -1.40 -12.63
N ILE A 22 4.69 -1.47 -11.60
CA ILE A 22 5.76 -0.48 -11.34
C ILE A 22 6.77 -0.48 -12.50
N LYS A 23 7.25 -1.65 -12.94
CA LYS A 23 8.17 -1.76 -14.08
C LYS A 23 7.58 -1.12 -15.34
N GLY A 24 6.30 -1.35 -15.61
CA GLY A 24 5.56 -0.72 -16.72
C GLY A 24 5.35 0.80 -16.56
N LYS A 25 5.75 1.42 -15.45
CA LYS A 25 5.79 2.90 -15.29
C LYS A 25 7.15 3.51 -15.61
N PHE A 26 8.15 2.69 -15.98
CA PHE A 26 9.49 3.18 -16.32
C PHE A 26 9.63 3.57 -17.79
N ASP A 27 8.60 3.38 -18.62
CA ASP A 27 8.56 3.83 -20.01
C ASP A 27 9.00 5.30 -20.14
N ALA A 28 9.78 5.57 -21.19
CA ALA A 28 10.40 6.87 -21.47
C ALA A 28 11.39 7.38 -20.40
N ARG A 29 11.86 6.52 -19.48
CA ARG A 29 12.89 6.86 -18.46
C ARG A 29 14.06 5.87 -18.56
N PRO A 30 15.05 6.12 -19.42
CA PRO A 30 16.14 5.18 -19.71
C PRO A 30 16.89 4.69 -18.46
N GLU A 31 17.15 5.59 -17.51
CA GLU A 31 17.84 5.26 -16.25
C GLU A 31 17.03 4.29 -15.38
N LEU A 32 15.69 4.48 -15.30
CA LEU A 32 14.83 3.58 -14.53
C LEU A 32 14.64 2.24 -15.24
N LEU A 33 14.57 2.23 -16.58
CA LEU A 33 14.53 0.99 -17.36
C LEU A 33 15.79 0.16 -17.15
N ALA A 34 16.97 0.79 -17.12
CA ALA A 34 18.22 0.10 -16.81
C ALA A 34 18.23 -0.53 -15.41
N ALA A 35 17.49 0.04 -14.46
CA ALA A 35 17.36 -0.45 -13.09
C ALA A 35 16.05 -1.24 -12.85
N ALA A 36 15.28 -1.59 -13.88
CA ALA A 36 13.93 -2.15 -13.72
C ALA A 36 13.93 -3.44 -12.88
N GLU A 37 14.96 -4.27 -13.02
CA GLU A 37 15.09 -5.54 -12.29
C GLU A 37 15.45 -5.36 -10.81
N PHE A 38 15.71 -4.14 -10.35
CA PHE A 38 15.85 -3.85 -8.92
C PHE A 38 14.52 -3.64 -8.20
N VAL A 39 13.40 -3.53 -8.92
CA VAL A 39 12.07 -3.50 -8.30
C VAL A 39 11.84 -4.84 -7.59
N HIS A 40 11.60 -4.78 -6.27
CA HIS A 40 11.43 -5.96 -5.39
C HIS A 40 12.71 -6.80 -5.18
N PHE A 41 13.90 -6.23 -5.46
CA PHE A 41 15.17 -6.91 -5.22
C PHE A 41 15.35 -7.27 -3.74
N ALA A 42 15.66 -8.55 -3.48
CA ALA A 42 15.88 -9.11 -2.15
C ALA A 42 14.69 -9.01 -1.18
N CYS A 43 13.48 -8.68 -1.67
CA CYS A 43 12.27 -8.70 -0.87
C CYS A 43 11.52 -10.03 -1.03
N THR A 44 10.81 -10.43 0.02
CA THR A 44 9.67 -11.36 -0.07
C THR A 44 8.36 -10.59 -0.13
N SER A 45 7.26 -11.24 -0.52
CA SER A 45 5.92 -10.67 -0.51
C SER A 45 5.55 -10.07 0.84
N GLU A 46 6.00 -10.71 1.93
CA GLU A 46 5.70 -10.23 3.29
C GLU A 46 6.40 -8.94 3.68
N ASP A 47 7.57 -8.62 3.11
CA ASP A 47 8.23 -7.31 3.35
C ASP A 47 7.36 -6.16 2.85
N ILE A 48 6.60 -6.41 1.76
CA ILE A 48 5.68 -5.45 1.17
C ILE A 48 4.34 -5.45 1.93
N ASN A 49 3.78 -6.64 2.18
CA ASN A 49 2.48 -6.78 2.81
C ASN A 49 2.47 -6.22 4.23
N ASN A 50 3.43 -6.62 5.08
CA ASN A 50 3.46 -6.20 6.47
C ASN A 50 3.61 -4.67 6.61
N THR A 51 4.44 -4.06 5.76
CA THR A 51 4.67 -2.62 5.75
C THR A 51 3.43 -1.88 5.25
N SER A 52 2.80 -2.39 4.19
CA SER A 52 1.54 -1.86 3.67
C SER A 52 0.43 -1.89 4.74
N HIS A 53 0.27 -3.01 5.44
CA HIS A 53 -0.69 -3.14 6.53
C HIS A 53 -0.38 -2.22 7.71
N ALA A 54 0.89 -2.10 8.11
CA ALA A 54 1.29 -1.17 9.18
C ALA A 54 0.93 0.29 8.83
N LEU A 55 1.15 0.70 7.58
CA LEU A 55 0.77 2.03 7.10
C LEU A 55 -0.75 2.23 7.10
N GLN A 56 -1.50 1.25 6.61
CA GLN A 56 -2.97 1.28 6.60
C GLN A 56 -3.55 1.37 8.02
N LEU A 57 -3.06 0.55 8.94
CA LEU A 57 -3.49 0.54 10.34
C LEU A 57 -3.17 1.85 11.04
N ARG A 58 -1.96 2.40 10.83
CA ARG A 58 -1.57 3.69 11.40
C ARG A 58 -2.47 4.81 10.88
N ALA A 59 -2.69 4.89 9.57
CA ALA A 59 -3.55 5.91 8.97
C ALA A 59 -5.01 5.79 9.45
N GLY A 60 -5.56 4.58 9.48
CA GLY A 60 -6.91 4.31 9.98
C GLY A 60 -7.07 4.64 11.46
N ARG A 61 -6.06 4.31 12.28
CA ARG A 61 -6.05 4.67 13.71
C ARG A 61 -6.03 6.18 13.89
N ASP A 62 -5.07 6.86 13.28
CA ASP A 62 -4.79 8.27 13.55
C ASP A 62 -5.83 9.21 12.93
N SER A 63 -6.33 8.88 11.74
CA SER A 63 -7.22 9.76 10.97
C SER A 63 -8.70 9.46 11.19
N VAL A 64 -9.06 8.27 11.68
CA VAL A 64 -10.46 7.85 11.80
C VAL A 64 -10.79 7.42 13.22
N LEU A 65 -10.11 6.38 13.73
CA LEU A 65 -10.49 5.75 15.00
C LEU A 65 -10.29 6.68 16.19
N LEU A 66 -9.10 7.25 16.36
CA LEU A 66 -8.78 8.13 17.50
C LEU A 66 -9.62 9.43 17.49
N PRO A 67 -9.83 10.12 16.36
CA PRO A 67 -10.74 11.26 16.31
C PRO A 67 -12.18 10.90 16.73
N ALA A 68 -12.71 9.77 16.25
CA ALA A 68 -14.05 9.33 16.62
C ALA A 68 -14.18 9.02 18.13
N LEU A 69 -13.21 8.28 18.69
CA LEU A 69 -13.17 7.97 20.12
C LEU A 69 -12.99 9.22 20.98
N THR A 70 -12.20 10.18 20.50
CA THR A 70 -12.03 11.49 21.16
C THR A 70 -13.35 12.24 21.20
N GLY A 71 -14.12 12.23 20.11
CA GLY A 71 -15.46 12.83 20.06
C GLY A 71 -16.43 12.21 21.06
N ILE A 72 -16.44 10.88 21.16
CA ILE A 72 -17.25 10.16 22.16
C ILE A 72 -16.83 10.54 23.58
N THR A 73 -15.52 10.52 23.86
CA THR A 73 -14.97 10.86 25.17
C THR A 73 -15.35 12.30 25.57
N ALA A 74 -15.25 13.24 24.64
CA ALA A 74 -15.68 14.62 24.86
C ALA A 74 -17.17 14.69 25.21
N LYS A 75 -18.02 13.96 24.46
CA LYS A 75 -19.46 13.97 24.70
C LYS A 75 -19.86 13.42 26.06
N LEU A 76 -19.22 12.32 26.48
CA LEU A 76 -19.45 11.74 27.80
C LEU A 76 -19.02 12.69 28.91
N ARG A 77 -17.94 13.46 28.72
CA ARG A 77 -17.49 14.48 29.68
C ARG A 77 -18.44 15.67 29.79
N GLU A 78 -19.09 16.08 28.70
CA GLU A 78 -20.12 17.14 28.75
C GLU A 78 -21.36 16.74 29.56
N MET A 79 -21.64 15.44 29.66
CA MET A 79 -22.83 14.92 30.35
C MET A 79 -22.62 14.66 31.84
N ALA A 80 -21.38 14.69 32.31
CA ALA A 80 -20.98 14.45 33.70
C ALA A 80 -20.91 15.76 34.49
#